data_AF-H8YVW7-F1
#
_entry.id   AF-H8YVW7-F1
#
_cell.length_a   1.000
_cell.length_b   1.000
_cell.length_c   1.000
_cell.angle_alpha   90.00
_cell.angle_beta   90.00
_cell.angle_gamma   90.00
#
_symmetry.space_group_name_H-M   'P 1'
#
loop_
_entity.id
_entity.type
_entity.pdbx_description
1 polymer ?
#
loop_
_entity_poly.entity_id
_entity_poly.type
_entity_poly.pdbx_seq_one_letter_code
_entity_poly.pdbx_strand_id
1 'polypeptide(L)'
;MMHLPQTDSVSELAAFWQTHEVVDFENDLTEVVEPVFQRTEQITIPFSQQQLRALRTRARRDHLSAAALIEKWVRERLDSETQEPGWR
;
A
#
# COMPACT_ATOMS: atom_id res chain seq x y z
N MET A 1 -29.32 5.68 -23.78
CA MET A 1 -28.10 4.95 -23.41
C MET A 1 -28.13 4.80 -21.90
N MET A 2 -27.84 3.61 -21.36
CA MET A 2 -27.58 3.46 -19.92
C MET A 2 -26.18 4.00 -19.63
N HIS A 3 -25.98 4.52 -18.43
CA HIS A 3 -24.70 5.04 -17.96
C HIS A 3 -24.26 4.31 -16.70
N LEU A 4 -22.96 4.31 -16.43
CA LEU A 4 -22.42 3.75 -15.19
C LEU A 4 -22.99 4.49 -13.96
N PRO A 5 -23.39 3.75 -12.90
CA PRO A 5 -23.91 4.36 -11.69
C PRO A 5 -22.84 5.19 -10.97
N GLN A 6 -23.19 6.40 -10.56
CA GLN A 6 -22.33 7.29 -9.77
C GLN A 6 -22.49 6.96 -8.28
N THR A 7 -21.82 5.90 -7.82
CA THR A 7 -21.88 5.44 -6.43
C THR A 7 -20.53 4.87 -5.98
N ASP A 8 -20.17 5.11 -4.72
CA ASP A 8 -19.00 4.50 -4.07
C ASP A 8 -19.37 3.21 -3.31
N SER A 9 -20.64 2.79 -3.40
CA SER A 9 -21.13 1.58 -2.72
C SER A 9 -20.76 0.32 -3.50
N VAL A 10 -19.86 -0.49 -2.92
CA VAL A 10 -19.45 -1.78 -3.50
C VAL A 10 -20.65 -2.70 -3.74
N SER A 11 -21.64 -2.71 -2.83
CA SER A 11 -22.82 -3.57 -2.95
C SER A 11 -23.72 -3.18 -4.12
N GLU A 12 -23.86 -1.88 -4.37
CA GLU A 12 -24.66 -1.38 -5.49
C GLU A 12 -23.99 -1.66 -6.83
N LEU A 13 -22.67 -1.46 -6.91
CA LEU A 13 -21.88 -1.82 -8.09
C LEU A 13 -21.95 -3.32 -8.37
N ALA A 14 -21.86 -4.17 -7.35
CA ALA A 14 -21.98 -5.62 -7.51
C ALA A 14 -23.36 -6.03 -8.04
N ALA A 15 -24.44 -5.44 -7.51
CA ALA A 15 -25.80 -5.70 -7.99
C ALA A 15 -26.00 -5.23 -9.44
N PHE A 16 -25.40 -4.10 -9.81
CA PHE A 16 -25.43 -3.57 -11.18
C PHE A 16 -24.76 -4.55 -12.17
N TRP A 17 -23.54 -5.02 -11.88
CA TRP A 17 -22.81 -5.96 -12.73
C TRP A 17 -23.40 -7.37 -12.75
N GLN A 18 -24.36 -7.68 -11.87
CA GLN A 18 -25.07 -8.96 -11.90
C GLN A 18 -25.99 -9.10 -13.12
N THR A 19 -26.42 -7.99 -13.71
CA THR A 19 -27.36 -7.96 -14.84
C THR A 19 -26.86 -7.20 -16.06
N HIS A 20 -25.66 -6.62 -16.01
CA HIS A 20 -25.09 -5.80 -17.07
C HIS A 20 -23.70 -6.31 -17.44
N GLU A 21 -23.37 -6.31 -18.73
CA GLU A 21 -22.08 -6.73 -19.24
C GLU A 21 -21.16 -5.52 -19.46
N VAL A 22 -19.86 -5.69 -19.23
CA VAL A 22 -18.88 -4.60 -19.34
C VAL A 22 -18.78 -4.04 -20.76
N VAL A 23 -19.00 -4.88 -21.78
CA VAL A 23 -18.95 -4.50 -23.21
C VAL A 23 -19.99 -3.45 -23.59
N ASP A 24 -21.07 -3.32 -22.83
CA ASP A 24 -22.11 -2.32 -23.08
C ASP A 24 -21.68 -0.90 -22.69
N PHE A 25 -20.56 -0.75 -21.98
CA PHE A 25 -20.08 0.52 -21.41
C PHE A 25 -18.70 0.92 -21.93
N GLU A 26 -18.20 0.34 -23.03
CA GLU A 26 -16.87 0.65 -23.57
C GLU A 26 -16.63 2.16 -23.79
N ASN A 27 -17.66 2.92 -24.17
CA ASN A 27 -17.56 4.37 -24.37
C ASN A 27 -17.51 5.17 -23.07
N ASP A 28 -17.95 4.58 -21.95
CA ASP A 28 -17.97 5.18 -20.62
C ASP A 28 -16.73 4.77 -19.80
N LEU A 29 -15.87 3.88 -20.32
CA LEU A 29 -14.66 3.39 -19.69
C LEU A 29 -13.42 4.07 -20.26
N THR A 30 -12.43 4.32 -19.40
CA THR A 30 -11.12 4.84 -19.80
C THR A 30 -10.06 3.77 -19.57
N GLU A 31 -9.26 3.45 -20.59
CA GLU A 31 -8.13 2.54 -20.44
C GLU A 31 -7.08 3.17 -19.51
N VAL A 32 -6.71 2.42 -18.47
CA VAL A 32 -5.64 2.84 -17.55
C VAL A 32 -4.35 2.15 -17.99
N VAL A 33 -3.43 2.95 -18.55
CA VAL A 33 -2.15 2.47 -19.07
C VAL A 33 -1.11 2.24 -17.98
N GLU A 34 -1.30 2.84 -16.79
CA GLU A 34 -0.39 2.65 -15.66
C GLU A 34 -0.82 1.51 -14.74
N PRO A 35 0.14 0.79 -14.10
CA PRO A 35 -0.19 -0.20 -13.09
C PRO A 35 -0.85 0.46 -11.87
N VAL A 36 -2.18 0.30 -11.74
CA VAL A 36 -2.93 0.74 -10.55
C VAL A 36 -2.76 -0.20 -9.36
N PHE A 37 -2.36 -1.45 -9.60
CA PHE A 37 -2.01 -2.42 -8.55
C PHE A 37 -0.51 -2.65 -8.52
N GLN A 38 0.22 -1.80 -7.79
CA GLN A 38 1.64 -2.00 -7.56
C GLN A 38 1.84 -3.04 -6.46
N ARG A 39 2.46 -4.17 -6.80
CA ARG A 39 2.95 -5.12 -5.79
C ARG A 39 4.12 -4.47 -5.07
N THR A 40 3.93 -4.17 -3.80
CA THR A 40 5.04 -3.76 -2.93
C THR A 40 5.97 -4.95 -2.73
N GLU A 41 7.27 -4.73 -2.89
CA GLU A 41 8.28 -5.73 -2.53
C GLU A 41 8.22 -5.98 -1.01
N GLN A 42 8.20 -7.25 -0.62
CA GLN A 42 8.08 -7.65 0.78
C GLN A 42 9.34 -8.39 1.24
N ILE A 43 9.91 -7.92 2.35
CA ILE A 43 11.04 -8.57 3.02
C ILE A 43 10.53 -9.17 4.33
N THR A 44 10.69 -10.48 4.51
CA THR A 44 10.38 -11.17 5.76
C THR A 44 11.63 -11.31 6.61
N ILE A 45 11.62 -10.73 7.80
CA ILE A 45 12.75 -10.78 8.74
C ILE A 45 12.30 -11.51 10.01
N PRO A 46 12.97 -12.60 10.42
CA PRO A 46 12.65 -13.28 11.67
C PRO A 46 13.09 -12.43 12.85
N PHE A 47 12.20 -12.27 13.82
CA PHE A 47 12.48 -11.63 15.11
C PHE A 47 12.15 -12.59 16.24
N SER A 48 12.95 -12.56 17.31
CA SER A 48 12.56 -13.21 18.56
C SER A 48 11.31 -12.54 19.16
N GLN A 49 10.57 -13.26 19.99
CA GLN A 49 9.41 -12.69 20.68
C GLN A 49 9.78 -11.46 21.53
N GLN A 50 10.96 -11.46 22.15
CA GLN A 50 11.43 -10.35 22.96
C GLN A 50 11.66 -9.09 22.10
N GLN A 51 12.30 -9.25 20.94
CA GLN A 51 12.53 -8.14 20.01
C GLN A 51 11.20 -7.57 19.48
N LEU A 52 10.24 -8.43 19.12
CA LEU A 52 8.91 -7.97 18.67
C LEU A 52 8.16 -7.21 19.76
N ARG A 53 8.23 -7.67 21.01
CA ARG A 53 7.62 -6.97 22.15
C ARG A 53 8.23 -5.58 22.34
N ALA A 54 9.57 -5.50 22.34
CA ALA A 54 10.28 -4.23 22.46
C ALA A 54 9.92 -3.26 21.32
N LEU A 55 9.91 -3.76 20.08
CA LEU A 55 9.56 -2.98 18.90
C LEU A 55 8.13 -2.43 18.98
N ARG A 56 7.14 -3.26 19.34
CA ARG A 56 5.74 -2.84 19.47
C ARG A 56 5.54 -1.82 20.58
N THR A 57 6.21 -2.00 21.72
CA THR A 57 6.18 -1.02 22.81
C THR A 57 6.74 0.32 22.35
N ARG A 58 7.87 0.31 21.63
CA ARG A 58 8.45 1.53 21.09
C ARG A 58 7.55 2.20 20.06
N ALA A 59 7.01 1.43 19.12
CA ALA A 59 6.14 1.95 18.06
C ALA A 59 4.88 2.60 18.63
N ARG A 60 4.27 2.00 19.66
CA ARG A 60 3.11 2.57 20.37
C ARG A 60 3.40 3.93 20.99
N ARG A 61 4.56 4.10 21.62
CA ARG A 61 4.96 5.37 22.21
C ARG A 61 5.09 6.47 21.16
N ASP A 62 5.55 6.08 19.97
CA ASP A 62 5.77 6.98 18.85
C ASP A 62 4.51 7.08 17.94
N HIS A 63 3.37 6.49 18.34
CA HIS A 63 2.08 6.44 17.59
C HIS A 63 2.19 5.84 16.19
N LEU A 64 3.15 4.92 16.00
CA LEU A 64 3.42 4.25 14.74
C LEU A 64 3.12 2.75 14.83
N SER A 65 2.92 2.12 13.67
CA SER A 65 2.97 0.67 13.56
C SER A 65 4.42 0.18 13.67
N ALA A 66 4.62 -1.08 14.06
CA ALA A 66 5.95 -1.68 14.11
C ALA A 66 6.65 -1.65 12.75
N ALA A 67 5.90 -1.85 11.66
CA ALA A 67 6.41 -1.78 10.30
C ALA A 67 6.82 -0.34 9.92
N ALA A 68 6.00 0.67 10.24
CA ALA A 68 6.33 2.07 9.97
C ALA A 68 7.56 2.54 10.77
N LEU A 69 7.72 2.04 11.99
CA LEU A 69 8.92 2.32 12.79
C LEU A 69 10.18 1.69 12.18
N ILE A 70 10.11 0.43 11.73
CA ILE A 70 11.23 -0.23 11.05
C ILE A 70 11.58 0.53 9.77
N GLU A 71 10.58 0.85 8.94
CA GLU A 71 10.76 1.56 7.68
C GLU A 71 11.46 2.91 7.89
N LYS A 72 11.03 3.67 8.90
CA LYS A 72 11.68 4.91 9.32
C LYS A 72 13.14 4.70 9.68
N TRP A 73 13.47 3.72 10.52
CA TRP A 73 14.85 3.46 10.92
C TRP A 73 15.74 2.99 9.76
N VAL A 74 15.21 2.16 8.87
CA VAL A 74 15.93 1.72 7.66
C VAL A 74 16.26 2.93 6.79
N ARG A 75 15.28 3.81 6.56
CA ARG A 75 15.47 5.05 5.79
C ARG A 75 16.53 5.95 6.42
N GLU A 76 16.39 6.27 7.70
CA GLU A 76 17.36 7.09 8.44
C GLU A 76 18.78 6.52 8.36
N ARG A 77 18.92 5.19 8.40
CA ARG A 77 20.22 4.52 8.30
C ARG A 77 20.82 4.60 6.91
N LEU A 78 20.02 4.34 5.86
CA LEU A 78 20.46 4.42 4.47
C LEU A 78 20.83 5.84 4.07
N ASP A 79 20.06 6.83 4.52
CA ASP A 79 20.35 8.24 4.28
C ASP A 79 21.67 8.65 4.95
N SER A 80 21.90 8.18 6.19
CA SER A 80 23.15 8.45 6.93
C SER A 80 24.38 7.81 6.26
N GLU A 81 24.25 6.61 5.72
CA GLU A 81 25.34 5.91 5.01
C GLU A 81 25.64 6.53 3.63
N THR A 82 24.61 7.07 2.97
CA THR A 82 24.77 7.85 1.72
C THR A 82 25.47 9.19 1.98
N GLN A 83 25.44 9.68 3.22
CA GLN A 83 26.01 10.95 3.64
C GLN A 83 27.43 10.83 4.22
N GLU A 84 28.02 9.62 4.30
CA GLU A 84 29.46 9.49 4.59
C GLU A 84 30.27 10.06 3.41
N PRO A 85 31.01 11.17 3.59
CA PRO A 85 31.85 11.72 2.54
C PRO A 85 32.99 10.75 2.30
N GLY A 86 33.15 10.32 1.05
CA GLY A 86 34.33 9.59 0.62
C GLY A 86 35.61 10.34 1.01
N TRP A 87 36.32 9.82 1.99
CA TRP A 87 37.77 9.95 2.07
C TRP A 87 38.34 8.65 2.66
N ARG A 88 38.93 7.86 1.76
CA ARG A 88 40.11 7.05 2.03
C ARG A 88 41.21 7.56 1.13
#